data_AF-A0AAX1U996-F1
#
_entry.id   AF-A0AAX1U996-F1
#
_cell.length_a   1.000
_cell.length_b   1.000
_cell.length_c   1.000
_cell.angle_alpha   90.00
_cell.angle_beta   90.00
_cell.angle_gamma   90.00
#
_symmetry.space_group_name_H-M   'P 1'
#
loop_
_entity.id
_entity.type
_entity.pdbx_description
1 polymer ?
#
loop_
_entity_poly.entity_id
_entity_poly.type
_entity_poly.pdbx_seq_one_letter_code
_entity_poly.pdbx_strand_id
1 'polypeptide(L)'
;MNDIEIVWQTGKMIIHLDGLFPCSQEQFKKLLKIVKLDWEHENEILNTLKVYFQNQLKEIEALHKDISKEYYGCINLLHYAEERTKTHKHPNGVYLSDNDVVYYKKEVKKLKKDKEKCMKTAKICKRNTKKFQKYLEMMQSG
;
A
#
# COMPACT_ATOMS: atom_id res chain seq x y z
N MET A 1 -1.30 -10.76 -15.51
CA MET A 1 -1.75 -11.84 -14.61
C MET A 1 -0.50 -12.55 -14.16
N ASN A 2 -0.20 -12.48 -12.86
CA ASN A 2 0.94 -13.17 -12.28
C ASN A 2 0.41 -14.49 -11.73
N ASP A 3 0.48 -15.53 -12.54
CA ASP A 3 -0.01 -16.87 -12.17
C ASP A 3 1.19 -17.82 -12.05
N ILE A 4 1.10 -18.76 -11.11
CA ILE A 4 2.03 -19.89 -11.05
C ILE A 4 1.23 -21.18 -11.24
N GLU A 5 1.75 -22.08 -12.07
CA GLU A 5 1.25 -23.44 -12.22
C GLU A 5 2.19 -24.37 -11.44
N ILE A 6 1.62 -25.25 -10.63
CA ILE A 6 2.33 -26.26 -9.85
C ILE A 6 1.78 -27.62 -10.28
N VAL A 7 2.64 -28.49 -10.78
CA VAL A 7 2.29 -29.81 -11.31
C VAL A 7 2.97 -30.90 -10.49
N TRP A 8 2.24 -31.93 -10.11
CA TRP A 8 2.80 -33.12 -9.47
C TRP A 8 2.13 -34.36 -10.07
N GLN A 9 2.60 -35.56 -9.68
CA GLN A 9 2.24 -36.84 -10.32
C GLN A 9 0.73 -37.09 -10.49
N THR A 10 -0.12 -36.54 -9.62
CA THR A 10 -1.57 -36.81 -9.60
C THR A 10 -2.44 -35.60 -9.94
N GLY A 11 -1.86 -34.44 -10.25
CA GLY A 11 -2.67 -33.26 -10.52
C GLY A 11 -1.87 -31.98 -10.73
N LYS A 12 -2.61 -30.88 -10.90
CA LYS A 12 -2.07 -29.55 -11.09
C LYS A 12 -2.87 -28.51 -10.32
N MET A 13 -2.22 -27.43 -9.95
CA MET A 13 -2.81 -26.27 -9.28
C MET A 13 -2.33 -24.99 -9.95
N ILE A 14 -3.25 -24.08 -10.24
CA ILE A 14 -2.94 -22.73 -10.71
C ILE A 14 -3.24 -21.77 -9.58
N ILE A 15 -2.30 -20.89 -9.26
CA ILE A 15 -2.42 -19.90 -8.20
C ILE A 15 -2.28 -18.50 -8.81
N HIS A 16 -3.32 -17.70 -8.65
CA HIS A 16 -3.31 -16.28 -8.97
C HIS A 16 -2.64 -15.49 -7.84
N LEU A 17 -1.43 -14.97 -8.09
CA LEU A 17 -0.61 -14.33 -7.04
C LEU A 17 -1.28 -13.08 -6.45
N ASP A 18 -1.95 -12.28 -7.28
CA ASP A 18 -2.65 -11.07 -6.85
C ASP A 18 -3.87 -11.38 -5.95
N GLY A 19 -4.48 -12.55 -6.14
CA GLY A 19 -5.61 -13.01 -5.31
C GLY A 19 -5.18 -13.65 -4.00
N LEU A 20 -4.00 -14.28 -3.97
CA LEU A 20 -3.48 -14.95 -2.79
C LEU A 20 -2.75 -14.00 -1.83
N PHE A 21 -1.95 -13.07 -2.35
CA PHE A 21 -1.08 -12.23 -1.54
C PHE A 21 -1.71 -10.85 -1.23
N PRO A 22 -1.49 -10.28 -0.03
CA PRO A 22 -0.66 -10.81 1.06
C PRO A 22 -1.38 -11.81 1.97
N CYS A 23 -0.87 -13.05 2.08
CA CYS A 23 -1.43 -14.12 2.92
C CYS A 23 -0.81 -14.17 4.34
N SER A 24 -1.20 -15.14 5.17
CA SER A 24 -0.50 -15.38 6.44
C SER A 24 0.86 -16.07 6.21
N GLN A 25 1.78 -15.98 7.18
CA GLN A 25 3.07 -16.70 7.09
C GLN A 25 2.86 -18.22 7.05
N GLU A 26 1.85 -18.73 7.77
CA GLU A 26 1.52 -20.16 7.76
C GLU A 26 1.01 -20.63 6.39
N GLN A 27 0.15 -19.83 5.75
CA GLN A 27 -0.31 -20.07 4.38
C GLN A 27 0.88 -20.05 3.41
N PHE A 28 1.80 -19.11 3.58
CA PHE A 28 3.00 -19.07 2.74
C PHE A 28 3.92 -20.29 2.95
N LYS A 29 4.13 -20.74 4.20
CA LYS A 29 4.87 -21.99 4.47
C LYS A 29 4.19 -23.20 3.82
N LYS A 30 2.86 -23.27 3.85
CA LYS A 30 2.10 -24.33 3.17
C LYS A 30 2.32 -24.27 1.66
N LEU A 31 2.27 -23.07 1.07
CA LEU A 31 2.56 -22.89 -0.36
C LEU A 31 3.96 -23.41 -0.72
N LEU A 32 5.00 -23.02 0.04
CA LEU A 32 6.37 -23.50 -0.23
C LEU A 32 6.48 -25.03 -0.16
N LYS A 33 5.73 -25.69 0.74
CA LYS A 33 5.68 -27.17 0.79
C LYS A 33 5.00 -27.79 -0.44
N ILE A 34 3.98 -27.12 -0.99
CA ILE A 34 3.29 -27.57 -2.20
C ILE A 34 4.20 -27.37 -3.43
N VAL A 35 4.90 -26.25 -3.52
CA VAL A 35 5.88 -25.99 -4.60
C VAL A 35 6.96 -27.08 -4.63
N LYS A 36 7.42 -27.57 -3.48
CA LYS A 36 8.37 -28.70 -3.38
C LYS A 36 7.85 -30.02 -3.97
N LEU A 37 6.55 -30.18 -4.18
CA LEU A 37 6.00 -31.36 -4.85
C LEU A 37 6.28 -31.35 -6.36
N ASP A 38 6.45 -30.16 -6.93
CA ASP A 38 6.86 -29.93 -8.32
C ASP A 38 8.37 -29.71 -8.37
N TRP A 39 9.13 -30.76 -8.05
CA TRP A 39 10.59 -30.70 -7.96
C TRP A 39 11.26 -30.31 -9.29
N GLU A 40 10.60 -30.57 -10.42
CA GLU A 40 11.12 -30.25 -11.76
C GLU A 40 11.07 -28.74 -12.03
N HIS A 41 10.00 -28.05 -11.58
CA HIS A 41 9.80 -26.61 -11.78
C HIS A 41 9.98 -25.77 -10.51
N GLU A 42 10.39 -26.36 -9.37
CA GLU A 42 10.51 -25.69 -8.08
C GLU A 42 11.30 -24.38 -8.18
N ASN A 43 12.48 -24.43 -8.80
CA ASN A 43 13.36 -23.26 -8.93
C ASN A 43 12.73 -22.14 -9.75
N GLU A 44 11.99 -22.48 -10.82
CA GLU A 44 11.30 -21.52 -11.67
C GLU A 44 10.15 -20.85 -10.92
N ILE A 45 9.36 -21.63 -10.20
CA ILE A 45 8.24 -21.14 -9.38
C ILE A 45 8.78 -20.21 -8.27
N LEU A 46 9.84 -20.62 -7.57
CA LEU A 46 10.48 -19.80 -6.53
C LEU A 46 11.06 -18.51 -7.11
N ASN A 47 11.70 -18.55 -8.28
CA ASN A 47 12.19 -17.33 -8.92
C ASN A 47 11.04 -16.39 -9.31
N THR A 48 9.94 -16.93 -9.83
CA THR A 48 8.73 -16.17 -10.18
C THR A 48 8.14 -15.48 -8.95
N LEU A 49 8.01 -16.20 -7.82
CA LEU A 49 7.57 -15.64 -6.54
C LEU A 49 8.51 -14.53 -6.05
N LYS A 50 9.82 -14.72 -6.17
CA LYS A 50 10.83 -13.73 -5.77
C LYS A 50 10.69 -12.44 -6.57
N VAL A 51 10.60 -12.54 -7.89
CA VAL A 51 10.41 -11.38 -8.79
C VAL A 51 9.10 -10.67 -8.47
N TYR A 52 8.01 -11.43 -8.26
CA TYR A 52 6.72 -10.87 -7.87
C TYR A 52 6.80 -10.08 -6.57
N PHE A 53 7.37 -10.64 -5.50
CA PHE A 53 7.51 -9.93 -4.22
C PHE A 53 8.42 -8.70 -4.31
N GLN A 54 9.48 -8.75 -5.11
CA GLN A 54 10.33 -7.59 -5.36
C GLN A 54 9.58 -6.48 -6.10
N ASN A 55 8.74 -6.82 -7.08
CA ASN A 55 7.91 -5.85 -7.79
C ASN A 55 6.85 -5.25 -6.86
N GLN A 56 6.19 -6.06 -6.04
CA GLN A 56 5.25 -5.59 -5.01
C GLN A 56 5.92 -4.62 -4.02
N LEU A 57 7.16 -4.89 -3.61
CA LEU A 57 7.90 -3.97 -2.74
C LEU A 57 8.16 -2.61 -3.42
N LYS A 58 8.53 -2.61 -4.71
CA LYS A 58 8.73 -1.37 -5.48
C LYS A 58 7.42 -0.58 -5.63
N GLU A 59 6.32 -1.26 -5.91
CA GLU A 59 4.98 -0.62 -6.00
C GLU A 59 4.55 0.00 -4.67
N ILE A 60 4.76 -0.71 -3.56
CA ILE A 60 4.46 -0.19 -2.21
C ILE A 60 5.35 1.01 -1.88
N GLU A 61 6.62 1.00 -2.26
CA GLU A 61 7.54 2.12 -2.06
C GLU A 61 7.11 3.35 -2.86
N ALA A 62 6.77 3.18 -4.14
CA ALA A 62 6.25 4.25 -4.99
C ALA A 62 4.96 4.84 -4.40
N LEU A 63 4.02 3.98 -4.01
CA LEU A 63 2.77 4.39 -3.36
C LEU A 63 3.04 5.16 -2.06
N HIS A 64 3.96 4.68 -1.22
CA HIS A 64 4.31 5.34 0.03
C HIS A 64 4.91 6.74 -0.19
N LYS A 65 5.74 6.90 -1.22
CA LYS A 65 6.29 8.20 -1.62
C LYS A 65 5.20 9.17 -2.04
N ASP A 66 4.23 8.73 -2.82
CA ASP A 66 3.14 9.59 -3.29
C ASP A 66 2.15 9.94 -2.17
N ILE A 67 1.79 9.00 -1.31
CA ILE A 67 1.00 9.27 -0.10
C ILE A 67 1.71 10.28 0.81
N SER A 68 3.04 10.19 0.92
CA SER A 68 3.80 11.14 1.74
C SER A 68 3.68 12.57 1.19
N LYS A 69 3.81 12.76 -0.13
CA LYS A 69 3.60 14.07 -0.76
C LYS A 69 2.17 14.58 -0.53
N GLU A 70 1.17 13.72 -0.74
CA GLU A 70 -0.24 14.06 -0.55
C GLU A 70 -0.52 14.47 0.91
N TYR A 71 0.06 13.74 1.88
CA TYR A 71 -0.06 14.05 3.29
C TYR A 71 0.50 15.43 3.65
N TYR A 72 1.71 15.76 3.20
CA TYR A 72 2.30 17.09 3.44
C TYR A 72 1.51 18.20 2.71
N GLY A 73 1.01 17.93 1.51
CA GLY A 73 0.09 18.83 0.81
C GLY A 73 -1.18 19.10 1.62
N CYS A 74 -1.80 18.06 2.18
CA CYS A 74 -2.97 18.18 3.04
C CYS A 74 -2.67 19.00 4.30
N ILE A 75 -1.51 18.80 4.94
CA ILE A 75 -1.12 19.59 6.12
C ILE A 75 -1.00 21.07 5.78
N ASN A 76 -0.30 21.41 4.70
CA ASN A 76 -0.10 22.80 4.30
C ASN A 76 -1.44 23.47 3.99
N LEU A 77 -2.28 22.83 3.17
CA LEU A 77 -3.61 23.34 2.83
C LEU A 77 -4.52 23.45 4.06
N LEU A 78 -4.45 22.48 4.97
CA LEU A 78 -5.23 22.49 6.19
C LEU A 78 -4.85 23.69 7.07
N HIS A 79 -3.55 23.95 7.26
CA HIS A 79 -3.08 25.11 8.00
C HIS A 79 -3.64 26.41 7.40
N TYR A 80 -3.52 26.59 6.07
CA TYR A 80 -4.07 27.76 5.40
C TYR A 80 -5.59 27.89 5.57
N ALA A 81 -6.34 26.79 5.44
CA ALA A 81 -7.78 26.82 5.58
C ALA A 81 -8.20 27.11 7.04
N GLU A 82 -7.55 26.50 8.02
CA GLU A 82 -7.80 26.74 9.44
C GLU A 82 -7.50 28.18 9.83
N GLU A 83 -6.37 28.73 9.37
CA GLU A 83 -6.01 30.14 9.59
C GLU A 83 -7.09 31.08 9.06
N ARG A 84 -7.55 30.87 7.82
CA ARG A 84 -8.63 31.67 7.21
C ARG A 84 -9.95 31.57 7.97
N THR A 85 -10.32 30.38 8.45
CA THR A 85 -11.52 30.22 9.28
C THR A 85 -11.39 30.91 10.65
N LYS A 86 -10.17 31.07 11.16
CA LYS A 86 -9.90 31.72 12.45
C LYS A 86 -9.87 33.24 12.32
N THR A 87 -9.12 33.76 11.35
CA THR A 87 -8.90 35.20 11.18
C THR A 87 -10.05 35.89 10.45
N HIS A 88 -10.86 35.13 9.70
CA HIS A 88 -11.88 35.66 8.79
C HIS A 88 -11.30 36.63 7.76
N LYS A 89 -10.02 36.45 7.39
CA LYS A 89 -9.29 37.32 6.46
C LYS A 89 -8.57 36.54 5.38
N HIS A 90 -8.49 37.14 4.20
CA HIS A 90 -7.57 36.77 3.13
C HIS A 90 -6.12 37.10 3.52
N PRO A 91 -5.12 36.53 2.82
CA PRO A 91 -3.71 36.83 3.07
C PRO A 91 -3.33 38.31 2.89
N ASN A 92 -4.07 39.04 2.07
CA ASN A 92 -3.89 40.49 1.88
C ASN A 92 -4.56 41.33 2.99
N GLY A 93 -5.11 40.71 4.03
CA GLY A 93 -5.76 41.37 5.17
C GLY A 93 -7.22 41.75 4.98
N VAL A 94 -7.78 41.58 3.77
CA VAL A 94 -9.19 41.85 3.47
C VAL A 94 -10.08 40.79 4.12
N TYR A 95 -11.24 41.19 4.64
CA TYR A 95 -12.18 40.25 5.24
C TYR A 95 -12.77 39.27 4.21
N LEU A 96 -12.99 38.04 4.65
CA LEU A 96 -13.69 37.01 3.89
C LEU A 96 -15.19 37.30 3.83
N SER A 97 -15.84 36.91 2.73
CA SER A 97 -17.30 36.85 2.70
C SER A 97 -17.83 35.67 3.52
N ASP A 98 -19.11 35.70 3.90
CA ASP A 98 -19.74 34.57 4.61
C ASP A 98 -19.67 33.27 3.79
N ASN A 99 -19.82 33.38 2.47
CA ASN A 99 -19.68 32.24 1.56
C ASN A 99 -18.27 31.64 1.59
N ASP A 100 -17.24 32.49 1.64
CA ASP A 100 -15.84 32.04 1.74
C ASP A 100 -15.58 31.34 3.08
N VAL A 101 -16.11 31.88 4.17
CA VAL A 101 -15.98 31.28 5.51
C VAL A 101 -16.63 29.89 5.54
N VAL A 102 -17.83 29.76 4.93
CA VAL A 102 -18.51 28.45 4.79
C VAL A 102 -17.69 27.50 3.92
N TYR A 103 -17.12 27.99 2.82
CA TYR A 103 -16.24 27.21 1.95
C TYR A 103 -15.03 26.68 2.73
N TYR A 104 -14.27 27.54 3.41
CA TYR A 104 -13.07 27.11 4.16
C TYR A 104 -13.41 26.15 5.31
N LYS A 105 -14.56 26.32 5.99
CA LYS A 105 -15.03 25.35 6.98
C LYS A 105 -15.29 23.97 6.37
N LYS A 106 -15.82 23.89 5.15
CA LYS A 106 -16.01 22.62 4.43
C LYS A 106 -14.66 22.03 4.01
N GLU A 107 -13.75 22.85 3.51
CA GLU A 107 -12.40 22.43 3.13
C GLU A 107 -11.60 21.86 4.31
N VAL A 108 -11.63 22.52 5.48
CA VAL A 108 -10.99 22.00 6.70
C VAL A 108 -11.49 20.59 7.04
N LYS A 109 -12.81 20.34 6.96
CA LYS A 109 -13.39 19.02 7.23
C LYS A 109 -12.91 17.98 6.21
N LYS A 110 -12.84 18.34 4.93
CA LYS A 110 -12.38 17.47 3.85
C LYS A 110 -10.89 17.12 4.03
N LEU A 111 -10.04 18.14 4.18
CA LEU A 111 -8.59 17.99 4.34
C LEU A 111 -8.22 17.16 5.58
N LYS A 112 -8.99 17.26 6.69
CA LYS A 112 -8.81 16.39 7.85
C LYS A 112 -9.05 14.91 7.52
N LYS A 113 -10.10 14.60 6.77
CA LYS A 113 -10.41 13.23 6.31
C LYS A 113 -9.35 12.71 5.35
N ASP A 114 -8.92 13.53 4.40
CA ASP A 114 -7.89 13.15 3.42
C ASP A 114 -6.55 12.88 4.12
N LYS A 115 -6.15 13.73 5.07
CA LYS A 115 -4.99 13.50 5.93
C LYS A 115 -5.06 12.17 6.67
N GLU A 116 -6.22 11.84 7.27
CA GLU A 116 -6.42 10.55 7.96
C GLU A 116 -6.34 9.36 7.00
N LYS A 117 -6.86 9.51 5.78
CA LYS A 117 -6.78 8.49 4.73
C LYS A 117 -5.32 8.23 4.33
N CYS A 118 -4.52 9.28 4.14
CA CYS A 118 -3.08 9.15 3.89
C CYS A 118 -2.39 8.37 5.01
N MET A 119 -2.67 8.71 6.28
CA MET A 119 -2.11 8.02 7.44
C MET A 119 -2.49 6.53 7.50
N LYS A 120 -3.75 6.19 7.23
CA LYS A 120 -4.22 4.80 7.17
C LYS A 120 -3.49 4.03 6.06
N THR A 121 -3.33 4.65 4.89
CA THR A 121 -2.68 4.02 3.74
C THR A 121 -1.18 3.84 3.96
N ALA A 122 -0.50 4.81 4.57
CA ALA A 122 0.91 4.67 4.98
C ALA A 122 1.12 3.51 5.97
N LYS A 123 0.20 3.33 6.93
CA LYS A 123 0.22 2.18 7.85
C LYS A 123 0.02 0.84 7.12
N ILE A 124 -0.80 0.80 6.07
CA ILE A 124 -0.96 -0.39 5.22
C ILE A 124 0.35 -0.68 4.47
N CYS A 125 0.94 0.33 3.83
CA CYS A 125 2.22 0.20 3.12
C CYS A 125 3.28 -0.40 4.04
N LYS A 126 3.49 0.19 5.23
CA LYS A 126 4.45 -0.32 6.23
C LYS A 126 4.21 -1.77 6.63
N ARG A 127 2.94 -2.19 6.79
CA ARG A 127 2.60 -3.57 7.13
C ARG A 127 2.91 -4.52 5.96
N ASN A 128 2.55 -4.13 4.74
CA ASN A 128 2.75 -4.96 3.57
C ASN A 128 4.25 -5.09 3.21
N THR A 129 5.04 -4.01 3.31
CA THR A 129 6.50 -4.06 3.14
C THR A 129 7.11 -5.12 4.05
N LYS A 130 6.75 -5.11 5.34
CA LYS A 130 7.24 -6.12 6.30
C LYS A 130 6.82 -7.54 5.93
N LYS A 131 5.59 -7.75 5.45
CA LYS A 131 5.11 -9.06 5.02
C LYS A 131 5.91 -9.59 3.82
N PHE A 132 6.05 -8.78 2.77
CA PHE A 132 6.76 -9.18 1.56
C PHE A 132 8.27 -9.40 1.80
N GLN A 133 8.91 -8.56 2.62
CA GLN A 133 10.28 -8.80 3.09
C GLN A 133 10.37 -10.14 3.82
N LYS A 134 9.41 -10.45 4.70
CA LYS A 134 9.41 -11.71 5.43
C LYS A 134 9.25 -12.92 4.51
N TYR A 135 8.44 -12.83 3.46
CA TYR A 135 8.32 -13.92 2.48
C TYR A 135 9.65 -14.16 1.77
N LEU A 136 10.36 -13.10 1.37
CA LEU A 136 11.69 -13.22 0.75
C LEU A 136 12.71 -13.87 1.70
N GLU A 137 12.75 -13.46 2.97
CA GLU A 137 13.62 -14.09 3.99
C GLU A 137 13.34 -15.59 4.15
N MET A 138 12.05 -15.97 4.16
CA MET A 138 11.62 -17.36 4.33
C MET A 138 12.03 -18.24 3.14
N MET A 139 12.13 -17.67 1.94
CA MET A 139 12.62 -18.36 0.74
C MET A 139 14.14 -18.51 0.70
N GLN A 140 14.89 -17.70 1.46
CA GLN A 140 16.35 -17.78 1.55
C GLN A 140 16.84 -18.74 2.65
N SER A 141 15.94 -19.13 3.57
CA SER A 141 16.28 -19.85 4.80
C SER A 141 15.93 -21.35 4.78
N GLY A 142 15.55 -21.92 3.63
CA GLY A 142 15.14 -23.33 3.52
C GLY A 142 15.31 -23.90 2.13
#